data_AF-A0A0G1JZD9-F1
#
_entry.id   AF-A0A0G1JZD9-F1
#
_cell.length_a   1.000
_cell.length_b   1.000
_cell.length_c   1.000
_cell.angle_alpha   90.00
_cell.angle_beta   90.00
_cell.angle_gamma   90.00
#
_symmetry.space_group_name_H-M   'P 1'
#
loop_
_entity.id
_entity.type
_entity.pdbx_description
1 polymer ?
#
loop_
_entity_poly.entity_id
_entity_poly.type
_entity_poly.pdbx_seq_one_letter_code
_entity_poly.pdbx_strand_id
1 'polypeptide(L)'
;MNYIETARSPESAITIISEEECKAGLKELRKIFIEVFPDPQKMTVIPILRSGFRLGKELTDHLGIKMNPMQMSYYKNDTSRLQSPVCLTPPDITRIISIDGTTKHVVFTECVVDSQETVLAAMLEINRMIDVVSAEVHRRLDYPEYSTFAYVSKTGEHPIQIPNLVTAFRVHPDIWVGGLGCDLPGDKGRELPYLVGMVSPFASKTPKRPYFVSLFT
;
A
#
# COMPACT_ATOMS: atom_id res chain seq x y z
N MET A 1 5.67 20.80 23.94
CA MET A 1 5.24 20.43 22.58
C MET A 1 6.22 19.36 22.12
N ASN A 2 5.78 18.15 21.79
CA ASN A 2 6.71 17.11 21.34
C ASN A 2 7.08 17.39 19.87
N TYR A 3 8.38 17.31 19.56
CA TYR A 3 8.90 17.53 18.22
C TYR A 3 9.39 16.21 17.63
N ILE A 4 9.50 16.11 16.29
CA ILE A 4 9.88 14.84 15.65
C ILE A 4 11.31 14.47 16.04
N GLU A 5 12.17 15.47 16.25
CA GLU A 5 13.56 15.42 16.71
C GLU A 5 13.73 14.51 17.95
N THR A 6 12.72 14.52 18.83
CA THR A 6 12.71 13.78 20.09
C THR A 6 11.95 12.45 20.03
N ALA A 7 11.16 12.22 18.97
CA ALA A 7 10.40 10.99 18.75
C ALA A 7 11.31 9.92 18.13
N ARG A 8 11.95 9.09 18.95
CA ARG A 8 12.93 8.05 18.52
C ARG A 8 12.56 6.62 18.92
N SER A 9 11.44 6.47 19.63
CA SER A 9 10.84 5.18 19.98
C SER A 9 9.33 5.21 19.73
N PRO A 10 8.66 4.05 19.61
CA PRO A 10 7.21 4.00 19.45
C PRO A 10 6.43 4.73 20.54
N GLU A 11 6.89 4.71 21.79
CA GLU A 11 6.25 5.38 22.94
C GLU A 11 6.37 6.90 22.86
N SER A 12 7.40 7.40 22.17
CA SER A 12 7.66 8.82 21.95
C SER A 12 7.13 9.32 20.61
N ALA A 13 6.52 8.45 19.79
CA ALA A 13 5.97 8.83 18.50
C ALA A 13 4.92 9.94 18.66
N ILE A 14 4.95 10.90 17.73
CA ILE A 14 4.05 12.05 17.77
C ILE A 14 3.01 11.93 16.68
N THR A 15 1.81 12.45 16.89
CA THR A 15 0.85 12.64 15.81
C THR A 15 1.45 13.56 14.75
N ILE A 16 1.56 13.08 13.51
CA ILE A 16 2.02 13.86 12.36
C ILE A 16 0.86 14.27 11.46
N ILE A 17 -0.21 13.48 11.39
CA ILE A 17 -1.45 13.78 10.67
C ILE A 17 -2.61 13.39 11.58
N SER A 18 -3.51 14.33 11.84
CA SER A 18 -4.65 14.14 12.74
C SER A 18 -5.68 13.16 12.19
N GLU A 19 -6.58 12.69 13.05
CA GLU A 19 -7.68 11.80 12.64
C GLU A 19 -8.64 12.49 11.65
N GLU A 20 -8.88 13.80 11.83
CA GLU A 20 -9.75 14.59 10.96
C GLU A 20 -9.18 14.69 9.54
N GLU A 21 -7.87 14.96 9.44
CA GLU A 21 -7.15 14.97 8.16
C GLU A 21 -7.16 13.58 7.51
N CYS A 22 -6.92 12.52 8.29
CA CYS A 22 -6.99 11.14 7.80
C CYS A 22 -8.37 10.79 7.25
N LYS A 23 -9.45 11.19 7.93
CA LYS A 23 -10.83 11.01 7.46
C LYS A 23 -11.10 11.77 6.17
N ALA A 24 -10.60 13.00 6.05
CA ALA A 24 -10.72 13.78 4.82
C ALA A 24 -9.97 13.11 3.66
N GLY A 25 -8.73 12.67 3.88
CA GLY A 25 -7.94 11.94 2.88
C GLY A 25 -8.62 10.65 2.43
N LEU A 26 -9.16 9.86 3.37
CA LEU A 26 -9.92 8.65 3.05
C LEU A 26 -11.16 8.94 2.19
N LYS A 27 -11.89 10.02 2.49
CA LYS A 27 -13.08 10.40 1.73
C LYS A 27 -12.73 10.67 0.27
N GLU A 28 -11.62 11.36 0.01
CA GLU A 28 -11.16 11.63 -1.36
C GLU A 28 -10.62 10.37 -2.04
N LEU A 29 -9.88 9.50 -1.33
CA LEU A 29 -9.48 8.19 -1.88
C LEU A 29 -10.69 7.36 -2.32
N ARG A 30 -11.75 7.31 -1.51
CA ARG A 30 -13.00 6.60 -1.85
C ARG A 30 -13.67 7.20 -3.08
N LYS A 31 -13.74 8.53 -3.16
CA LYS A 31 -14.31 9.23 -4.31
C LYS A 31 -13.57 8.86 -5.59
N ILE A 32 -12.25 8.99 -5.61
CA ILE A 32 -11.41 8.65 -6.76
C ILE A 32 -11.55 7.18 -7.11
N PHE A 33 -11.57 6.29 -6.12
CA PHE A 33 -11.74 4.85 -6.33
C PHE A 33 -13.05 4.52 -7.06
N ILE A 34 -14.17 5.12 -6.65
CA ILE A 34 -15.48 4.92 -7.30
C ILE A 34 -15.52 5.53 -8.71
N GLU A 35 -14.91 6.71 -8.89
CA GLU A 35 -14.85 7.37 -10.20
C GLU A 35 -14.00 6.59 -11.21
N VAL A 36 -12.87 6.05 -10.78
CA VAL A 36 -11.95 5.27 -11.65
C VAL A 36 -12.48 3.84 -11.89
N PHE A 37 -13.16 3.25 -10.90
CA PHE A 37 -13.68 1.88 -10.99
C PHE A 37 -15.22 1.83 -10.81
N PRO A 38 -15.99 2.36 -11.78
CA PRO A 38 -17.45 2.39 -11.68
C PRO A 38 -18.09 0.99 -11.80
N ASP A 39 -17.36 0.00 -12.33
CA ASP A 39 -17.79 -1.39 -12.44
C ASP A 39 -16.89 -2.31 -11.58
N PRO A 40 -17.35 -2.68 -10.37
CA PRO A 40 -16.63 -3.58 -9.49
C PRO A 40 -16.31 -4.96 -10.07
N GLN A 41 -17.03 -5.42 -11.09
CA GLN A 41 -16.82 -6.76 -11.66
C GLN A 41 -15.55 -6.84 -12.51
N LYS A 42 -15.08 -5.69 -13.03
CA LYS A 42 -13.92 -5.57 -13.91
C LYS A 42 -12.59 -5.39 -13.19
N MET A 43 -12.61 -5.37 -11.86
CA MET A 43 -11.40 -5.18 -11.06
C MET A 43 -11.32 -6.18 -9.91
N THR A 44 -10.14 -6.26 -9.31
CA THR A 44 -9.86 -7.05 -8.11
C THR A 44 -8.95 -6.24 -7.18
N VAL A 45 -9.37 -6.12 -5.92
CA VAL A 45 -8.62 -5.37 -4.90
C VAL A 45 -7.70 -6.31 -4.15
N ILE A 46 -6.39 -6.05 -4.22
CA ILE A 46 -5.33 -6.85 -3.62
C ILE A 46 -4.67 -6.03 -2.51
N PRO A 47 -5.12 -6.16 -1.25
CA PRO A 47 -4.35 -5.59 -0.14
C PRO A 47 -3.03 -6.33 0.02
N ILE A 48 -1.93 -5.59 0.04
CA ILE A 48 -0.63 -6.13 0.43
C ILE A 48 -0.61 -6.20 1.97
N LEU A 49 -0.54 -7.42 2.48
CA LEU A 49 -0.64 -7.67 3.91
C LEU A 49 0.66 -7.33 4.63
N ARG A 50 0.59 -6.80 5.86
CA ARG A 50 -0.63 -6.55 6.66
C ARG A 50 -1.19 -5.13 6.51
N SER A 51 -0.33 -4.17 6.19
CA SER A 51 -0.62 -2.72 6.17
C SER A 51 -1.76 -2.35 5.24
N GLY A 52 -1.81 -2.92 4.04
CA GLY A 52 -2.81 -2.61 3.03
C GLY A 52 -4.24 -3.05 3.36
N PHE A 53 -4.42 -3.99 4.29
CA PHE A 53 -5.72 -4.60 4.56
C PHE A 53 -6.77 -3.60 5.02
N ARG A 54 -6.37 -2.62 5.86
CA ARG A 54 -7.30 -1.61 6.38
C ARG A 54 -7.84 -0.73 5.25
N LEU A 55 -6.96 -0.18 4.43
CA LEU A 55 -7.38 0.65 3.29
C LEU A 55 -8.22 -0.16 2.31
N GLY A 56 -7.81 -1.41 2.02
CA GLY A 56 -8.60 -2.35 1.23
C GLY A 56 -10.05 -2.42 1.69
N LYS A 57 -10.28 -2.75 2.98
CA LYS A 57 -11.62 -2.77 3.57
C LYS A 57 -12.35 -1.45 3.45
N GLU A 58 -11.67 -0.36 3.78
CA GLU A 58 -12.28 0.96 3.76
C GLU A 58 -12.74 1.37 2.36
N LEU A 59 -12.07 0.91 1.30
CA LEU A 59 -12.48 1.13 -0.09
C LEU A 59 -13.55 0.13 -0.57
N THR A 60 -13.57 -1.11 -0.05
CA THR A 60 -14.40 -2.18 -0.62
C THR A 60 -15.67 -2.54 0.16
N ASP A 61 -15.69 -2.39 1.48
CA ASP A 61 -16.74 -2.97 2.34
C ASP A 61 -18.14 -2.43 1.99
N HIS A 62 -18.25 -1.13 1.71
CA HIS A 62 -19.51 -0.49 1.35
C HIS A 62 -20.01 -0.81 -0.06
N LEU A 63 -19.18 -1.44 -0.88
CA LEU A 63 -19.47 -1.81 -2.27
C LEU A 63 -19.70 -3.33 -2.44
N GLY A 64 -19.58 -4.11 -1.36
CA GLY A 64 -19.70 -5.57 -1.42
C GLY A 64 -18.58 -6.26 -2.20
N ILE A 65 -17.46 -5.57 -2.44
CA ILE A 65 -16.30 -6.15 -3.14
C ILE A 65 -15.53 -7.05 -2.19
N LYS A 66 -15.41 -8.32 -2.55
CA LYS A 66 -14.52 -9.25 -1.83
C LYS A 66 -13.07 -8.88 -2.15
N MET A 67 -12.20 -8.71 -1.16
CA MET A 67 -10.76 -8.50 -1.38
C MET A 67 -10.02 -9.80 -1.71
N ASN A 68 -8.90 -9.71 -2.42
CA ASN A 68 -8.04 -10.82 -2.85
C ASN A 68 -6.61 -10.63 -2.31
N PRO A 69 -6.36 -10.85 -1.02
CA PRO A 69 -5.12 -10.43 -0.35
C PRO A 69 -3.86 -11.14 -0.89
N MET A 70 -2.73 -10.43 -0.84
CA MET A 70 -1.39 -10.95 -1.11
C MET A 70 -0.48 -10.65 0.08
N GLN A 71 0.46 -11.53 0.41
CA GLN A 71 1.48 -11.27 1.43
C GLN A 71 2.87 -11.18 0.80
N MET A 72 3.50 -10.01 0.94
CA MET A 72 4.87 -9.74 0.52
C MET A 72 5.78 -9.58 1.74
N SER A 73 7.06 -9.96 1.64
CA SER A 73 8.01 -9.87 2.74
C SER A 73 9.44 -9.61 2.27
N TYR A 74 10.17 -8.77 3.00
CA TYR A 74 11.63 -8.66 2.90
C TYR A 74 12.37 -9.66 3.78
N TYR A 75 11.67 -10.54 4.49
CA TYR A 75 12.29 -11.46 5.43
C TYR A 75 12.01 -12.90 5.03
N LYS A 76 13.06 -13.73 5.10
CA LYS A 76 12.94 -15.18 5.07
C LYS A 76 12.37 -15.69 6.41
N ASN A 77 12.00 -16.97 6.45
CA ASN A 77 11.55 -17.64 7.67
C ASN A 77 12.58 -17.61 8.82
N ASP A 78 13.87 -17.41 8.50
CA ASP A 78 14.96 -17.26 9.47
C ASP A 78 15.20 -15.80 9.92
N THR A 79 14.31 -14.88 9.55
CA THR A 79 14.35 -13.42 9.85
C THR A 79 15.49 -12.63 9.17
N SER A 80 16.27 -13.27 8.29
CA SER A 80 17.26 -12.54 7.49
C SER A 80 16.56 -11.65 6.45
N ARG A 81 17.07 -10.40 6.31
CA ARG A 81 16.55 -9.45 5.32
C ARG A 81 17.06 -9.80 3.92
N LEU A 82 16.13 -9.85 2.97
CA LEU A 82 16.34 -10.05 1.55
C LEU A 82 16.65 -8.73 0.85
N GLN A 83 17.33 -8.81 -0.29
CA GLN A 83 17.58 -7.66 -1.16
C GLN A 83 16.33 -7.17 -1.87
N SER A 84 15.38 -8.06 -2.15
CA SER A 84 14.11 -7.75 -2.78
C SER A 84 12.96 -8.43 -2.03
N PRO A 85 11.74 -7.86 -2.04
CA PRO A 85 10.60 -8.50 -1.42
C PRO A 85 10.19 -9.75 -2.21
N VAL A 86 9.72 -10.77 -1.49
CA VAL A 86 9.21 -12.03 -2.05
C VAL A 86 7.75 -12.22 -1.68
N CYS A 87 7.01 -12.92 -2.54
CA CYS A 87 5.65 -13.31 -2.25
C CYS A 87 5.63 -14.55 -1.35
N LEU A 88 5.03 -14.42 -0.17
CA LEU A 88 4.81 -15.53 0.76
C LEU A 88 3.47 -16.20 0.53
N THR A 89 2.45 -15.40 0.23
CA THR A 89 1.09 -15.86 -0.06
C THR A 89 0.59 -15.10 -1.29
N PRO A 90 0.46 -15.76 -2.45
CA PRO A 90 -0.06 -15.12 -3.65
C PRO A 90 -1.58 -14.89 -3.55
N PRO A 91 -2.13 -13.95 -4.32
CA PRO A 91 -3.57 -13.77 -4.46
C PRO A 91 -4.20 -14.94 -5.24
N ASP A 92 -5.51 -15.08 -5.17
CA ASP A 92 -6.24 -16.06 -5.98
C ASP A 92 -6.30 -15.61 -7.45
N ILE A 93 -5.66 -16.37 -8.33
CA ILE A 93 -5.57 -16.07 -9.76
C ILE A 93 -6.93 -16.12 -10.48
N THR A 94 -7.86 -16.95 -10.00
CA THR A 94 -9.21 -17.08 -10.59
C THR A 94 -10.08 -15.83 -10.35
N ARG A 95 -9.60 -14.92 -9.51
CA ARG A 95 -10.21 -13.63 -9.22
C ARG A 95 -9.54 -12.48 -9.94
N ILE A 96 -8.47 -12.76 -10.67
CA ILE A 96 -7.75 -11.84 -11.56
C ILE A 96 -8.12 -12.17 -13.02
N ILE A 97 -8.20 -13.45 -13.36
CA ILE A 97 -8.54 -13.93 -14.71
C ILE A 97 -9.95 -14.52 -14.69
N SER A 98 -10.83 -14.00 -15.53
CA SER A 98 -12.19 -14.51 -15.73
C SER A 98 -12.18 -15.84 -16.52
N ILE A 99 -13.29 -16.59 -16.52
CA ILE A 99 -13.38 -17.90 -17.19
C ILE A 99 -13.16 -17.81 -18.72
N ASP A 100 -13.55 -16.69 -19.34
CA ASP A 100 -13.28 -16.38 -20.75
C ASP A 100 -11.81 -16.00 -21.02
N GLY A 101 -11.03 -15.84 -19.95
CA GLY A 101 -9.65 -15.38 -19.87
C GLY A 101 -9.45 -13.89 -20.04
N THR A 102 -10.49 -13.08 -19.82
CA THR A 102 -10.35 -11.65 -19.65
C THR A 102 -9.64 -11.35 -18.32
N THR A 103 -8.54 -10.61 -18.37
CA THR A 103 -7.81 -10.16 -17.17
C THR A 103 -8.47 -8.90 -16.59
N LYS A 104 -8.76 -8.93 -15.29
CA LYS A 104 -9.32 -7.80 -14.55
C LYS A 104 -8.24 -6.78 -14.19
N HIS A 105 -8.65 -5.53 -13.99
CA HIS A 105 -7.78 -4.50 -13.41
C HIS A 105 -7.37 -4.91 -11.99
N VAL A 106 -6.08 -4.80 -11.67
CA VAL A 106 -5.57 -5.08 -10.33
C VAL A 106 -5.36 -3.78 -9.56
N VAL A 107 -6.05 -3.65 -8.43
CA VAL A 107 -5.91 -2.49 -7.54
C VAL A 107 -5.21 -2.91 -6.26
N PHE A 108 -3.95 -2.51 -6.09
CA PHE A 108 -3.25 -2.71 -4.84
C PHE A 108 -3.71 -1.70 -3.79
N THR A 109 -3.75 -2.15 -2.54
CA THR A 109 -3.89 -1.26 -1.39
C THR A 109 -2.73 -1.44 -0.43
N GLU A 110 -2.18 -0.32 0.02
CA GLU A 110 -1.07 -0.23 0.97
C GLU A 110 -1.33 0.85 2.02
N CYS A 111 -0.64 0.80 3.15
CA CYS A 111 -0.67 1.95 4.06
C CYS A 111 0.39 2.99 3.66
N VAL A 112 1.60 2.53 3.35
CA VAL A 112 2.75 3.38 3.03
C VAL A 112 3.46 2.81 1.81
N VAL A 113 3.70 3.64 0.79
CA VAL A 113 4.59 3.34 -0.34
C VAL A 113 5.88 4.11 -0.16
N ASP A 114 6.97 3.40 0.11
CA ASP A 114 8.30 3.99 0.36
C ASP A 114 9.23 3.81 -0.86
N SER A 115 9.88 2.65 -0.98
CA SER A 115 10.79 2.34 -2.10
C SER A 115 10.10 1.91 -3.39
N GLN A 116 8.77 1.74 -3.40
CA GLN A 116 7.96 1.16 -4.49
C GLN A 116 8.20 -0.34 -4.76
N GLU A 117 9.35 -0.88 -4.35
CA GLU A 117 9.79 -2.27 -4.63
C GLU A 117 8.77 -3.35 -4.25
N THR A 118 8.07 -3.21 -3.11
CA THR A 118 7.04 -4.19 -2.69
C THR A 118 5.92 -4.30 -3.71
N VAL A 119 5.45 -3.16 -4.22
CA VAL A 119 4.35 -3.10 -5.19
C VAL A 119 4.82 -3.60 -6.55
N LEU A 120 6.02 -3.21 -6.98
CA LEU A 120 6.61 -3.68 -8.25
C LEU A 120 6.83 -5.20 -8.23
N ALA A 121 7.33 -5.75 -7.13
CA ALA A 121 7.47 -7.20 -6.97
C ALA A 121 6.11 -7.92 -6.96
N ALA A 122 5.08 -7.32 -6.37
CA ALA A 122 3.72 -7.86 -6.39
C ALA A 122 3.15 -7.90 -7.84
N MET A 123 3.41 -6.87 -8.65
CA MET A 123 3.04 -6.88 -10.08
C MET A 123 3.74 -8.01 -10.83
N LEU A 124 5.06 -8.16 -10.64
CA LEU A 124 5.85 -9.22 -11.28
C LEU A 124 5.34 -10.62 -10.90
N GLU A 125 4.97 -10.83 -9.64
CA GLU A 125 4.41 -12.10 -9.21
C GLU A 125 3.06 -12.40 -9.87
N ILE A 126 2.17 -11.42 -9.99
CA ILE A 126 0.90 -11.60 -10.71
C ILE A 126 1.13 -11.91 -12.19
N ASN A 127 2.03 -11.20 -12.85
CA ASN A 127 2.39 -11.48 -14.24
C ASN A 127 2.92 -12.91 -14.40
N ARG A 128 3.79 -13.35 -13.48
CA ARG A 128 4.30 -14.72 -13.45
C ARG A 128 3.19 -15.75 -13.26
N MET A 129 2.20 -15.48 -12.40
CA MET A 129 1.03 -16.35 -12.23
C MET A 129 0.20 -16.43 -13.52
N ILE A 130 0.03 -15.31 -14.24
CA ILE A 130 -0.68 -15.27 -15.52
C ILE A 130 0.09 -16.05 -16.59
N ASP A 131 1.42 -15.95 -16.64
CA ASP A 131 2.25 -16.72 -17.58
C ASP A 131 2.07 -18.23 -17.39
N VAL A 132 1.99 -18.70 -16.13
CA VAL A 132 1.72 -20.12 -15.82
C VAL A 132 0.36 -20.53 -16.36
N VAL A 133 -0.71 -19.77 -16.08
CA VAL A 133 -2.05 -20.08 -16.61
C VAL A 133 -2.08 -20.01 -18.13
N SER A 134 -1.42 -19.03 -18.73
CA SER A 134 -1.33 -18.83 -20.18
C SER A 134 -0.69 -20.04 -20.87
N ALA A 135 0.35 -20.62 -20.28
CA ALA A 135 0.97 -21.84 -20.76
C ALA A 135 0.04 -23.05 -20.64
N GLU A 136 -0.68 -23.18 -19.52
CA GLU A 136 -1.64 -24.27 -19.28
C GLU A 136 -2.82 -24.26 -20.24
N VAL A 137 -3.35 -23.09 -20.60
CA VAL A 137 -4.47 -22.95 -21.54
C VAL A 137 -4.04 -22.80 -23.00
N HIS A 138 -2.74 -22.90 -23.28
CA HIS A 138 -2.14 -22.74 -24.62
C HIS A 138 -2.60 -21.48 -25.37
N ARG A 139 -2.82 -20.39 -24.64
CA ARG A 139 -3.28 -19.10 -25.19
C ARG A 139 -2.59 -17.98 -24.45
N ARG A 140 -2.07 -16.99 -25.18
CA ARG A 140 -1.54 -15.75 -24.59
C ARG A 140 -2.65 -15.01 -23.84
N LEU A 141 -2.43 -14.76 -22.56
CA LEU A 141 -3.30 -13.92 -21.73
C LEU A 141 -2.66 -12.55 -21.54
N ASP A 142 -3.47 -11.51 -21.43
CA ASP A 142 -3.00 -10.15 -21.21
C ASP A 142 -2.66 -9.92 -19.73
N TYR A 143 -1.64 -9.10 -19.48
CA TYR A 143 -1.36 -8.65 -18.13
C TYR A 143 -2.37 -7.60 -17.67
N PRO A 144 -2.62 -7.48 -16.35
CA PRO A 144 -3.56 -6.51 -15.81
C PRO A 144 -3.07 -5.09 -16.07
N GLU A 145 -4.02 -4.17 -16.22
CA GLU A 145 -3.76 -2.80 -15.82
C GLU A 145 -3.66 -2.72 -14.29
N TYR A 146 -2.72 -1.91 -13.82
CA TYR A 146 -2.44 -1.77 -12.39
C TYR A 146 -2.76 -0.36 -11.89
N SER A 147 -3.31 -0.30 -10.69
CA SER A 147 -3.40 0.92 -9.87
C SER A 147 -3.00 0.61 -8.44
N THR A 148 -2.53 1.62 -7.71
CA THR A 148 -2.18 1.48 -6.29
C THR A 148 -2.79 2.61 -5.50
N PHE A 149 -3.54 2.27 -4.46
CA PHE A 149 -4.06 3.23 -3.48
C PHE A 149 -3.28 3.08 -2.18
N ALA A 150 -2.81 4.18 -1.62
CA ALA A 150 -2.21 4.19 -0.29
C ALA A 150 -2.59 5.43 0.52
N TYR A 151 -2.50 5.36 1.85
CA TYR A 151 -2.63 6.59 2.64
C TYR A 151 -1.42 7.49 2.43
N VAL A 152 -0.21 6.92 2.45
CA VAL A 152 1.03 7.68 2.49
C VAL A 152 1.96 7.28 1.34
N SER A 153 2.50 8.29 0.65
CA SER A 153 3.70 8.15 -0.17
C SER A 153 4.92 8.77 0.53
N LYS A 154 6.03 8.03 0.50
CA LYS A 154 7.35 8.44 0.96
C LYS A 154 8.42 8.39 -0.15
N THR A 155 8.00 8.19 -1.39
CA THR A 155 8.88 8.04 -2.56
C THR A 155 9.81 9.24 -2.82
N GLY A 156 9.61 10.36 -2.11
CA GLY A 156 10.47 11.54 -2.19
C GLY A 156 10.45 12.17 -3.58
N GLU A 157 11.63 12.40 -4.13
CA GLU A 157 11.81 12.92 -5.50
C GLU A 157 12.13 11.81 -6.52
N HIS A 158 12.09 10.54 -6.10
CA HIS A 158 12.35 9.43 -6.99
C HIS A 158 11.25 9.31 -8.06
N PRO A 159 11.60 8.99 -9.32
CA PRO A 159 10.60 8.72 -10.34
C PRO A 159 9.62 7.63 -9.89
N ILE A 160 8.32 7.90 -10.06
CA ILE A 160 7.27 6.94 -9.76
C ILE A 160 7.19 5.94 -10.90
N GLN A 161 7.46 4.68 -10.59
CA GLN A 161 7.40 3.55 -11.51
C GLN A 161 6.07 2.79 -11.39
N ILE A 162 5.37 2.93 -10.25
CA ILE A 162 4.05 2.33 -10.04
C ILE A 162 3.02 3.07 -10.92
N PRO A 163 2.37 2.38 -11.88
CA PRO A 163 1.29 2.98 -12.66
C PRO A 163 0.12 3.39 -11.76
N ASN A 164 -0.48 4.55 -12.05
CA ASN A 164 -1.69 5.03 -11.39
C ASN A 164 -1.62 4.98 -9.85
N LEU A 165 -0.49 5.44 -9.28
CA LEU A 165 -0.32 5.58 -7.83
C LEU A 165 -1.16 6.76 -7.31
N VAL A 166 -2.15 6.47 -6.47
CA VAL A 166 -3.03 7.44 -5.81
C VAL A 166 -2.76 7.41 -4.32
N THR A 167 -2.34 8.54 -3.73
CA THR A 167 -2.06 8.63 -2.29
C THR A 167 -2.68 9.86 -1.66
N ALA A 168 -3.10 9.74 -0.39
CA ALA A 168 -3.71 10.87 0.33
C ALA A 168 -2.68 11.89 0.82
N PHE A 169 -1.54 11.40 1.29
CA PHE A 169 -0.51 12.23 1.90
C PHE A 169 0.86 11.90 1.31
N ARG A 170 1.70 12.92 1.18
CA ARG A 170 3.15 12.75 1.04
C ARG A 170 3.80 13.04 2.38
N VAL A 171 4.54 12.09 2.93
CA VAL A 171 5.26 12.23 4.20
C VAL A 171 6.77 12.23 3.93
N HIS A 172 7.53 12.97 4.73
CA HIS A 172 8.99 13.02 4.62
C HIS A 172 9.61 11.61 4.72
N PRO A 173 10.55 11.22 3.83
CA PRO A 173 11.09 9.86 3.75
C PRO A 173 11.78 9.38 5.05
N ASP A 174 12.44 10.30 5.75
CA ASP A 174 13.11 10.02 7.03
C ASP A 174 12.17 9.85 8.25
N ILE A 175 10.84 9.90 8.07
CA ILE A 175 9.86 9.63 9.12
C ILE A 175 9.37 8.18 9.00
N TRP A 176 9.49 7.41 10.08
CA TRP A 176 8.79 6.14 10.22
C TRP A 176 7.37 6.41 10.68
N VAL A 177 6.40 5.98 9.87
CA VAL A 177 4.98 6.22 10.07
C VAL A 177 4.32 5.00 10.71
N GLY A 178 3.43 5.21 11.68
CA GLY A 178 2.51 4.22 12.20
C GLY A 178 1.08 4.75 12.22
N GLY A 179 0.10 3.86 12.38
CA GLY A 179 -1.32 4.19 12.25
C GLY A 179 -1.92 3.68 10.95
N LEU A 180 -3.26 3.64 10.89
CA LEU A 180 -4.02 3.23 9.71
C LEU A 180 -3.59 1.87 9.11
N GLY A 181 -3.18 0.92 9.95
CA GLY A 181 -2.73 -0.41 9.56
C GLY A 181 -1.21 -0.58 9.47
N CYS A 182 -0.44 0.51 9.38
CA CYS A 182 1.03 0.47 9.46
C CYS A 182 1.51 0.47 10.92
N ASP A 183 2.60 -0.23 11.16
CA ASP A 183 3.23 -0.38 12.48
C ASP A 183 4.50 0.45 12.63
N LEU A 184 4.70 0.88 13.86
CA LEU A 184 6.00 1.24 14.40
C LEU A 184 6.74 -0.04 14.85
N PRO A 185 8.08 0.02 15.03
CA PRO A 185 8.86 -1.12 15.52
C PRO A 185 8.21 -1.82 16.72
N GLY A 186 8.12 -3.16 16.65
CA GLY A 186 7.46 -3.97 17.67
C GLY A 186 5.95 -4.13 17.48
N ASP A 187 5.45 -3.97 16.24
CA ASP A 187 4.03 -4.15 15.88
C ASP A 187 3.06 -3.18 16.58
N LYS A 188 3.53 -1.96 16.85
CA LYS A 188 2.77 -0.95 17.61
C LYS A 188 2.03 0.03 16.70
N GLY A 189 0.81 0.41 17.08
CA GLY A 189 0.11 1.56 16.52
C GLY A 189 -0.69 1.30 15.25
N ARG A 190 -0.84 0.04 14.77
CA ARG A 190 -1.65 -0.26 13.57
C ARG A 190 -3.10 0.16 13.71
N GLU A 191 -3.63 0.04 14.91
CA GLU A 191 -5.00 0.31 15.30
C GLU A 191 -5.34 1.80 15.32
N LEU A 192 -4.34 2.69 15.39
CA LEU A 192 -4.58 4.12 15.54
C LEU A 192 -5.37 4.67 14.33
N PRO A 193 -6.39 5.53 14.56
CA PRO A 193 -7.18 6.13 13.50
C PRO A 193 -6.54 7.40 12.88
N TYR A 194 -5.33 7.72 13.30
CA TYR A 194 -4.51 8.84 12.83
C TYR A 194 -3.08 8.36 12.59
N LEU A 195 -2.25 9.18 11.94
CA LEU A 195 -0.86 8.83 11.65
C LEU A 195 0.08 9.45 12.68
N VAL A 196 0.90 8.59 13.26
CA VAL A 196 2.01 8.97 14.13
C VAL A 196 3.35 8.80 13.40
N GLY A 197 4.34 9.57 13.82
CA GLY A 197 5.68 9.56 13.26
C GLY A 197 6.75 9.52 14.33
N MET A 198 7.83 8.81 14.04
CA MET A 198 9.12 8.91 14.73
C MET A 198 10.24 9.08 13.69
N VAL A 199 11.39 9.62 14.09
CA VAL A 199 12.58 9.64 13.24
C VAL A 199 12.96 8.20 12.91
N SER A 200 13.08 7.90 11.61
CA SER A 200 13.55 6.60 11.16
C SER A 200 14.93 6.30 11.78
N PRO A 201 15.19 5.08 12.27
CA PRO A 201 16.54 4.69 12.72
C PRO A 201 17.55 4.71 11.57
N PHE A 202 17.08 4.78 10.32
CA PHE A 202 17.88 4.89 9.11
C PHE A 202 17.98 6.34 8.59
N ALA A 203 17.40 7.31 9.29
CA ALA A 203 17.42 8.71 8.86
C ALA A 203 18.84 9.28 8.87
N SER A 204 19.25 9.84 7.73
CA SER A 204 20.56 10.53 7.62
C SER A 204 20.56 11.91 8.30
N LYS A 205 19.38 12.50 8.48
CA LYS A 205 19.16 13.83 9.05
C LYS A 205 17.78 13.91 9.68
N THR A 206 17.63 14.82 10.64
CA THR A 206 16.33 15.01 11.29
C THR A 206 15.36 15.73 10.35
N PRO A 207 14.15 15.18 10.13
CA PRO A 207 13.13 15.82 9.29
C PRO A 207 12.76 17.20 9.82
N LYS A 208 12.61 18.17 8.91
CA LYS A 208 12.08 19.50 9.24
C LYS A 208 10.62 19.60 8.84
N ARG A 209 9.89 20.53 9.46
CA ARG A 209 8.50 20.84 9.07
C ARG A 209 8.48 21.49 7.66
N PRO A 210 7.38 21.30 6.88
CA PRO A 210 6.24 20.45 7.19
C PRO A 210 6.59 18.95 7.06
N TYR A 211 6.09 18.13 7.99
CA TYR A 211 6.38 16.68 7.99
C TYR A 211 5.58 15.91 6.94
N PHE A 212 4.48 16.48 6.49
CA PHE A 212 3.63 15.93 5.44
C PHE A 212 2.99 17.04 4.60
N VAL A 213 2.42 16.64 3.46
CA VAL A 213 1.60 17.46 2.58
C VAL A 213 0.36 16.64 2.20
N SER A 214 -0.84 17.23 2.31
CA SER A 214 -2.06 16.64 1.72
C SER A 214 -2.01 16.74 0.20
N LEU A 215 -2.33 15.66 -0.49
CA LEU A 215 -2.34 15.61 -1.97
C LEU A 215 -3.72 15.85 -2.56
N PHE A 216 -4.76 15.85 -1.72
CA PHE A 216 -6.11 16.28 -2.09
C PHE A 216 -6.38 17.60 -1.38
N THR A 217 -6.19 18.70 -2.11
CA THR A 217 -6.51 20.07 -1.71
C THR A 217 -7.23 20.75 -2.85
#